data_AF-A0A359M4J5-F1
#
_entry.id   AF-A0A359M4J5-F1
#
_cell.length_a   1.000
_cell.length_b   1.000
_cell.length_c   1.000
_cell.angle_alpha   90.00
_cell.angle_beta   90.00
_cell.angle_gamma   90.00
#
_symmetry.space_group_name_H-M   'P 1'
#
loop_
_entity.id
_entity.type
_entity.pdbx_description
1 polymer ?
#
loop_
_entity_poly.entity_id
_entity_poly.type
_entity_poly.pdbx_seq_one_letter_code
_entity_poly.pdbx_strand_id
1 'polypeptide(L)'
;MEGPIGLVFFNGAGERLAKAALDESGVLGFEGEYAECAEAARRPAGSAGQPSWTDCFDRLSRWIPRWGREVRAVEVTLPGCGPVRVETRLGRSSGDWWLWWVPLPHVGGTPYSTYSLLLEVKARQCQARALTPAGG
;
A
#
# COMPACT_ATOMS: atom_id res chain seq x y z
N MET A 1 17.48 -9.10 -4.93
CA MET A 1 17.14 -7.82 -4.30
C MET A 1 16.73 -8.19 -2.90
N GLU A 2 17.59 -7.95 -1.91
CA GLU A 2 17.28 -8.26 -0.51
C GLU A 2 16.91 -6.95 0.19
N GLY A 3 15.76 -6.95 0.87
CA GLY A 3 15.25 -5.78 1.59
C GLY A 3 13.88 -5.28 1.10
N PRO A 4 13.09 -4.67 2.01
CA PRO A 4 11.73 -4.23 1.72
C PRO A 4 11.70 -3.06 0.74
N ILE A 5 10.64 -2.99 -0.06
CA ILE A 5 10.38 -1.86 -0.96
C ILE A 5 9.61 -0.80 -0.19
N GLY A 6 10.21 0.37 0.00
CA GLY A 6 9.55 1.51 0.64
C GLY A 6 8.62 2.24 -0.33
N LEU A 7 7.44 2.63 0.15
CA LEU A 7 6.44 3.36 -0.63
C LEU A 7 5.95 4.57 0.15
N VAL A 8 5.91 5.73 -0.47
CA VAL A 8 5.29 6.94 0.08
C VAL A 8 4.31 7.51 -0.93
N PHE A 9 3.05 7.64 -0.55
CA PHE A 9 1.96 8.10 -1.40
C PHE A 9 1.74 9.59 -1.23
N PHE A 10 1.53 10.30 -2.33
CA PHE A 10 1.33 11.74 -2.33
C PHE A 10 0.12 12.17 -3.16
N ASN A 11 -0.52 13.26 -2.74
CA ASN A 11 -1.58 13.91 -3.54
C ASN A 11 -1.01 14.87 -4.59
N GLY A 12 -1.89 15.52 -5.35
CA GLY A 12 -1.52 16.49 -6.38
C GLY A 12 -0.89 17.78 -5.86
N ALA A 13 -1.05 18.09 -4.58
CA ALA A 13 -0.38 19.22 -3.91
C ALA A 13 1.01 18.83 -3.38
N GLY A 14 1.42 17.57 -3.48
CA GLY A 14 2.68 17.07 -2.95
C GLY A 14 2.63 16.70 -1.46
N GLU A 15 1.44 16.67 -0.85
CA GLU A 15 1.26 16.27 0.54
C GLU A 15 1.32 14.75 0.67
N ARG A 16 1.95 14.26 1.75
CA ARG A 16 2.06 12.84 2.05
C ARG A 16 0.74 12.30 2.58
N LEU A 17 0.18 11.31 1.89
CA LEU A 17 -1.08 10.64 2.23
C LEU A 17 -0.86 9.39 3.11
N ALA A 18 0.15 8.59 2.77
CA ALA A 18 0.45 7.34 3.46
C ALA A 18 1.92 6.95 3.24
N LYS A 19 2.45 6.13 4.13
CA LYS A 19 3.76 5.48 4.00
C LYS A 19 3.61 3.99 4.29
N ALA A 20 4.29 3.17 3.50
CA ALA A 20 4.20 1.73 3.59
C ALA A 20 5.54 1.07 3.21
N ALA A 21 5.65 -0.21 3.54
CA ALA A 21 6.71 -1.09 3.09
C ALA A 21 6.08 -2.37 2.52
N LEU A 22 6.54 -2.78 1.35
CA LEU A 22 6.25 -4.10 0.79
C LEU A 22 7.37 -5.04 1.21
N ASP A 23 7.03 -6.06 1.97
CA ASP A 23 7.98 -7.07 2.41
C ASP A 23 8.24 -8.15 1.36
N GLU A 24 9.14 -9.08 1.67
CA GLU A 24 9.54 -10.18 0.79
C GLU A 24 8.41 -11.20 0.56
N SER A 25 7.39 -11.21 1.42
CA SER A 25 6.19 -12.06 1.27
C SER A 25 5.12 -11.41 0.39
N GLY A 26 5.36 -10.18 -0.10
CA GLY A 26 4.40 -9.41 -0.87
C GLY A 26 3.29 -8.77 -0.02
N VAL A 27 3.46 -8.71 1.30
CA VAL A 27 2.51 -8.03 2.20
C VAL A 27 2.89 -6.56 2.31
N LEU A 28 1.90 -5.70 2.05
CA LEU A 28 2.03 -4.25 2.21
C LEU A 28 1.69 -3.85 3.64
N GLY A 29 2.68 -3.43 4.41
CA GLY A 29 2.52 -2.89 5.75
C GLY A 29 2.53 -1.35 5.75
N PHE A 30 1.51 -0.73 6.33
CA PHE A 30 1.44 0.74 6.47
C PHE A 30 2.13 1.20 7.75
N GLU A 31 2.76 2.36 7.76
CA GLU A 31 3.30 2.98 8.97
C GLU A 31 2.20 3.73 9.76
N GLY A 32 2.41 3.91 11.07
CA GLY A 32 1.53 4.69 11.94
C GLY A 32 0.45 3.83 12.61
N GLU A 33 -0.78 4.34 12.64
CA GLU A 33 -1.95 3.74 13.35
C GLU A 33 -2.33 2.34 12.87
N TYR A 34 -1.82 1.90 11.71
CA TYR A 34 -2.13 0.60 11.12
C TYR A 34 -0.90 -0.32 10.96
N ALA A 35 0.21 -0.02 11.65
CA ALA A 35 1.45 -0.79 11.56
C ALA A 35 1.27 -2.24 12.01
N GLU A 36 0.42 -2.48 13.00
CA GLU A 36 0.13 -3.82 13.51
C GLU A 36 -0.67 -4.69 12.53
N CYS A 37 -1.27 -4.09 11.50
CA CYS A 37 -2.07 -4.82 10.52
C CYS A 37 -1.24 -5.62 9.51
N ALA A 38 0.05 -5.30 9.34
CA ALA A 38 0.96 -6.11 8.54
C ALA A 38 1.15 -7.51 9.15
N GLU A 39 1.34 -7.58 10.49
CA GLU A 39 1.50 -8.85 11.20
C GLU A 39 0.20 -9.67 11.20
N ALA A 40 -0.96 -9.00 11.28
CA ALA A 40 -2.25 -9.67 11.19
C ALA A 40 -2.48 -10.34 9.83
N ALA A 41 -1.97 -9.76 8.73
CA ALA A 41 -2.08 -10.31 7.38
C ALA A 41 -1.21 -11.56 7.16
N ARG A 42 -0.14 -11.73 7.93
CA ARG A 42 0.80 -12.86 7.81
C ARG A 42 0.35 -14.11 8.56
N ARG A 43 -0.68 -14.01 9.42
CA ARG A 43 -1.08 -15.10 10.31
C ARG A 43 -2.22 -15.93 9.75
N PRO A 44 -2.27 -17.24 10.07
CA PRO A 44 -3.45 -18.06 9.84
C PRO A 44 -4.64 -17.48 10.60
N ALA A 45 -5.82 -17.52 9.98
CA ALA A 45 -7.07 -17.12 10.62
C ALA A 45 -7.27 -17.91 11.94
N GLY A 46 -7.50 -17.21 13.06
CA GLY A 46 -7.80 -17.82 14.36
C GLY A 46 -6.68 -17.81 15.41
N SER A 47 -5.58 -17.06 15.22
CA SER A 47 -4.52 -16.90 16.24
C SER A 47 -4.87 -15.81 17.28
N ALA A 48 -4.77 -16.13 18.57
CA ALA A 48 -5.16 -15.26 19.69
C ALA A 48 -4.12 -14.17 20.03
N GLY A 49 -4.57 -12.99 20.50
CA GLY A 49 -3.73 -12.01 21.21
C GLY A 49 -3.24 -10.77 20.43
N GLN A 50 -3.77 -10.50 19.23
CA GLN A 50 -3.53 -9.29 18.42
C GLN A 50 -4.84 -8.91 17.70
N PRO A 51 -4.99 -7.68 17.17
CA PRO A 51 -6.16 -7.35 16.36
C PRO A 51 -6.34 -8.40 15.27
N SER A 52 -7.56 -8.91 15.18
CA SER A 52 -7.86 -9.92 14.19
C SER A 52 -7.65 -9.34 12.79
N TRP A 53 -7.33 -10.20 11.82
CA TRP A 53 -7.31 -9.77 10.42
C TRP A 53 -8.61 -9.03 10.04
N THR A 54 -9.75 -9.45 10.58
CA THR A 54 -11.05 -8.80 10.42
C THR A 54 -11.05 -7.34 10.90
N ASP A 55 -10.49 -7.03 12.07
CA ASP A 55 -10.43 -5.66 12.60
C ASP A 55 -9.51 -4.78 11.76
N CYS A 56 -8.40 -5.35 11.30
CA CYS A 56 -7.48 -4.67 10.39
C CYS A 56 -8.12 -4.41 9.02
N PHE A 57 -8.84 -5.39 8.49
CA PHE A 57 -9.58 -5.24 7.25
C PHE A 57 -10.66 -4.15 7.35
N ASP A 58 -11.47 -4.12 8.41
CA ASP A 58 -12.50 -3.07 8.59
C ASP A 58 -11.87 -1.67 8.67
N ARG A 59 -10.79 -1.52 9.44
CA ARG A 59 -10.09 -0.24 9.58
C ARG A 59 -9.46 0.21 8.26
N LEU A 60 -8.68 -0.66 7.61
CA LEU A 60 -8.00 -0.34 6.35
C LEU A 60 -8.99 -0.10 5.19
N SER A 61 -10.07 -0.89 5.11
CA SER A 61 -11.10 -0.73 4.07
C SER A 61 -11.86 0.59 4.18
N ARG A 62 -11.94 1.20 5.37
CA ARG A 62 -12.49 2.55 5.57
C ARG A 62 -11.46 3.66 5.41
N TRP A 63 -10.21 3.39 5.77
CA TRP A 63 -9.13 4.37 5.75
C TRP A 63 -8.57 4.61 4.34
N ILE A 64 -8.24 3.55 3.59
CA ILE A 64 -7.65 3.65 2.25
C ILE A 64 -8.51 4.48 1.29
N PRO A 65 -9.84 4.30 1.19
CA PRO A 65 -10.66 5.08 0.26
C PRO A 65 -10.67 6.59 0.54
N ARG A 66 -10.35 7.03 1.77
CA ARG A 66 -10.33 8.46 2.14
C ARG A 66 -9.25 9.21 1.37
N TRP A 67 -8.11 8.58 1.14
CA TRP A 67 -6.96 9.19 0.49
C TRP A 67 -6.56 8.54 -0.85
N GLY A 68 -6.91 7.28 -1.09
CA GLY A 68 -6.44 6.51 -2.26
C GLY A 68 -6.82 7.14 -3.61
N ARG A 69 -7.97 7.81 -3.69
CA ARG A 69 -8.41 8.56 -4.89
C ARG A 69 -7.59 9.82 -5.16
N GLU A 70 -6.92 10.33 -4.14
CA GLU A 70 -6.16 11.58 -4.18
C GLU A 70 -4.71 11.34 -4.60
N VAL A 71 -4.25 10.09 -4.59
CA VAL A 71 -2.90 9.72 -5.03
C VAL A 71 -2.65 10.22 -6.45
N ARG A 72 -1.56 10.97 -6.60
CA ARG A 72 -1.02 11.44 -7.88
C ARG A 72 0.43 11.02 -8.10
N ALA A 73 1.14 10.71 -7.02
CA ALA A 73 2.51 10.21 -7.12
C ALA A 73 2.81 9.21 -6.00
N VAL A 74 3.76 8.32 -6.29
CA VAL A 74 4.35 7.41 -5.30
C VAL A 74 5.86 7.56 -5.38
N GLU A 75 6.50 7.78 -4.23
CA GLU A 75 7.94 7.63 -4.09
C GLU A 75 8.25 6.19 -3.70
N VAL A 76 9.13 5.55 -4.47
CA VAL A 76 9.54 4.16 -4.34
C VAL A 76 11.01 4.12 -3.92
N THR A 77 11.29 3.43 -2.83
CA THR A 77 12.66 3.16 -2.38
C THR A 77 12.95 1.68 -2.59
N LEU A 78 13.85 1.38 -3.53
CA LEU A 78 14.31 0.01 -3.80
C LEU A 78 15.69 -0.20 -3.15
N PRO A 79 16.04 -1.42 -2.70
CA PRO A 79 17.38 -1.72 -2.22
C PRO A 79 18.45 -1.37 -3.26
N GLY A 80 19.46 -0.59 -2.87
CA GLY A 80 20.53 -0.14 -3.77
C GLY A 80 20.13 0.96 -4.77
N CYS A 81 18.94 1.54 -4.61
CA CYS A 81 18.41 2.62 -5.44
C CYS A 81 18.03 3.81 -4.55
N GLY A 82 18.31 5.03 -5.00
CA GLY A 82 17.75 6.22 -4.34
C GLY A 82 16.22 6.26 -4.47
N PRO A 83 15.50 7.05 -3.65
CA PRO A 83 14.07 7.23 -3.81
C PRO A 83 13.73 7.72 -5.22
N VAL A 84 12.81 7.03 -5.90
CA VAL A 84 12.32 7.36 -7.24
C VAL A 84 10.86 7.77 -7.15
N ARG A 85 10.54 8.97 -7.61
CA ARG A 85 9.15 9.44 -7.69
C ARG A 85 8.52 9.02 -9.03
N VAL A 86 7.36 8.39 -8.95
CA VAL A 86 6.56 7.91 -10.09
C VAL A 86 5.19 8.55 -10.03
N GLU A 87 4.85 9.34 -11.04
CA GLU A 87 3.50 9.88 -11.22
C GLU A 87 2.55 8.74 -11.58
N THR A 88 1.45 8.60 -10.82
CA THR A 88 0.54 7.46 -10.94
C THR A 88 -0.83 7.77 -10.34
N ARG A 89 -1.78 6.88 -10.60
CA ARG A 89 -3.10 6.87 -9.95
C ARG A 89 -3.39 5.45 -9.50
N LEU A 90 -4.05 5.30 -8.36
CA LEU A 90 -4.57 3.98 -7.98
C LEU A 90 -5.73 3.62 -8.90
N GLY A 91 -5.67 2.43 -9.49
CA GLY A 91 -6.81 1.83 -10.15
C GLY A 91 -7.85 1.46 -9.10
N ARG A 92 -9.09 1.88 -9.27
CA ARG A 92 -10.20 1.50 -8.39
C ARG A 92 -11.06 0.49 -9.12
N SER A 93 -11.28 -0.66 -8.50
CA SER A 93 -12.27 -1.63 -8.95
C SER A 93 -13.31 -1.81 -7.86
N SER A 94 -14.59 -1.77 -8.25
CA SER A 94 -15.71 -2.24 -7.43
C SER A 94 -16.07 -3.70 -7.75
N GLY A 95 -15.20 -4.41 -8.47
CA GLY A 95 -15.49 -5.69 -9.11
C GLY A 95 -16.07 -6.73 -8.17
N ASP A 96 -17.23 -7.24 -8.56
CA ASP A 96 -18.00 -8.28 -7.90
C ASP A 96 -17.18 -9.56 -7.72
N TRP A 97 -16.77 -9.86 -6.48
CA TRP A 97 -16.56 -11.25 -6.12
C TRP A 97 -17.94 -11.89 -5.99
N TRP A 98 -18.21 -12.91 -6.79
CA TRP A 98 -19.38 -13.77 -6.65
C TRP A 98 -19.26 -14.56 -5.34
N LEU A 99 -19.64 -13.94 -4.22
CA LEU A 99 -19.54 -14.46 -2.85
C LEU A 99 -20.66 -15.48 -2.53
N TRP A 100 -21.00 -16.39 -3.43
CA TRP A 100 -22.04 -17.40 -3.15
C TRP A 100 -21.58 -18.50 -2.16
N TRP A 101 -20.31 -18.54 -1.77
CA TRP A 101 -19.76 -19.57 -0.86
C TRP A 101 -19.21 -19.06 0.49
N VAL A 102 -19.38 -17.78 0.87
CA VAL A 102 -18.91 -17.27 2.18
C VAL A 102 -20.09 -17.14 3.17
N PRO A 103 -20.04 -17.76 4.36
CA PRO A 103 -21.11 -17.70 5.34
C PRO A 103 -21.01 -16.41 6.18
N LEU A 104 -21.37 -15.27 5.59
CA LEU A 104 -21.59 -14.01 6.29
C LEU A 104 -22.99 -13.45 5.93
N PRO A 105 -23.59 -12.56 6.74
CA PRO A 105 -24.94 -12.07 6.52
C PRO A 105 -25.02 -11.34 5.18
N HIS A 106 -25.88 -11.83 4.28
CA HIS A 106 -26.02 -11.38 2.91
C HIS A 106 -26.66 -9.98 2.87
N VAL A 107 -25.84 -8.94 2.85
CA VAL A 107 -26.21 -7.66 2.27
C VAL A 107 -25.66 -7.68 0.85
N GLY A 108 -26.55 -7.73 -0.15
CA GLY A 108 -26.15 -7.85 -1.56
C GLY A 108 -25.22 -6.71 -2.01
N GLY A 109 -24.22 -7.07 -2.82
CA GLY A 109 -23.20 -6.16 -3.36
C GLY A 109 -21.92 -6.09 -2.51
N THR A 110 -20.78 -5.79 -3.14
CA THR A 110 -19.51 -5.54 -2.42
C THR A 110 -19.51 -4.09 -1.91
N PRO A 111 -19.58 -3.80 -0.59
CA PRO A 111 -19.48 -2.43 -0.10
C PRO A 111 -18.04 -1.89 -0.15
N TYR A 112 -17.07 -2.73 -0.52
CA TYR A 112 -15.64 -2.42 -0.45
C TYR A 112 -15.08 -2.08 -1.83
N SER A 113 -14.25 -1.04 -1.87
CA SER A 113 -13.48 -0.67 -3.05
C SER A 113 -12.11 -1.32 -3.00
N THR A 114 -11.73 -2.02 -4.06
CA THR A 114 -10.38 -2.53 -4.23
C THR A 114 -9.54 -1.49 -4.95
N TYR A 115 -8.32 -1.26 -4.46
CA TYR A 115 -7.35 -0.39 -5.09
C TYR A 115 -6.18 -1.23 -5.60
N SER A 116 -5.78 -1.01 -6.85
CA SER A 116 -4.62 -1.61 -7.47
C SER A 116 -3.62 -0.54 -7.88
N LEU A 117 -2.34 -0.91 -7.84
CA LEU A 117 -1.25 -0.06 -8.27
C LEU A 117 -0.24 -0.91 -9.04
N LEU A 118 0.16 -0.43 -10.21
CA LEU A 118 1.28 -0.95 -10.96
C LEU A 118 2.33 0.15 -11.07
N LEU A 119 3.54 -0.12 -10.56
CA LEU A 119 4.67 0.79 -10.61
C LEU A 119 5.77 0.18 -11.48
N GLU A 120 6.17 0.90 -12.51
CA GLU A 120 7.31 0.54 -13.34
C GLU A 120 8.48 1.48 -13.05
N VAL A 121 9.50 0.98 -12.36
CA VAL A 121 10.76 1.71 -12.13
C VAL A 121 11.79 1.25 -13.15
N LYS A 122 12.20 2.16 -14.03
CA LYS A 122 13.22 1.87 -15.05
C LYS A 122 14.61 1.94 -14.41
N ALA A 123 15.51 1.02 -14.76
CA ALA A 123 16.86 0.95 -14.19
C ALA A 123 17.64 2.28 -14.25
N ARG A 124 17.47 3.06 -15.32
CA ARG A 124 18.06 4.41 -15.46
C ARG A 124 17.60 5.42 -14.40
N GLN A 125 16.40 5.26 -13.86
CA GLN A 125 15.88 6.12 -12.78
C GLN A 125 16.55 5.78 -11.45
N CYS A 126 17.05 4.56 -11.27
CA CYS A 126 17.74 4.13 -10.05
C CYS A 126 19.17 4.63 -9.90
N GLN A 127 19.70 5.38 -10.88
CA GLN A 127 21.05 5.91 -10.85
C GLN A 127 21.09 7.43 -10.56
N ALA A 128 19.96 8.12 -10.60
CA ALA A 128 19.90 9.58 -10.70
C ALA A 128 20.12 10.36 -9.38
N ARG A 129 20.60 9.72 -8.30
CA ARG A 129 20.78 10.39 -7.00
C ARG A 129 22.17 10.24 -6.38
N ALA A 130 23.19 10.02 -7.21
CA ALA A 130 24.56 10.37 -6.86
C ALA A 130 24.88 11.74 -7.47
N LEU A 131 25.36 12.68 -6.64
CA LEU A 131 25.90 14.00 -6.97
C LEU A 131 24.89 15.16 -7.07
N THR A 132 24.54 15.71 -5.90
CA THR A 132 24.65 17.17 -5.75
C THR A 132 25.71 17.39 -4.69
N PRO A 133 26.96 17.76 -5.04
CA PRO A 133 27.86 18.31 -4.06
C PRO A 133 27.19 19.59 -3.54
N ALA A 134 27.05 19.71 -2.22
CA ALA A 134 26.78 21.00 -1.62
C ALA A 134 27.96 21.92 -2.00
N GLY A 135 27.73 22.85 -2.93
CA GLY A 135 28.64 24.00 -3.10
C GLY A 135 28.72 24.72 -1.76
N GLY A 136 29.85 25.26 -1.33
CA GLY A 136 30.98 25.83 -2.06
C GLY A 136 31.35 27.08 -1.30
#